data_AF-A0A9E3A019-F1
#
_entry.id   AF-A0A9E3A019-F1
#
_cell.length_a   1.000
_cell.length_b   1.000
_cell.length_c   1.000
_cell.angle_alpha   90.00
_cell.angle_beta   90.00
_cell.angle_gamma   90.00
#
_symmetry.space_group_name_H-M   'P 1'
#
loop_
_entity.id
_entity.type
_entity.pdbx_description
1 polymer ?
#
loop_
_entity_poly.entity_id
_entity_poly.type
_entity_poly.pdbx_seq_one_letter_code
_entity_poly.pdbx_strand_id
1 'polypeptide(L)'
;MAVRVSAESGFDAAYMLKGQAERTAPERTAGGYYINAAQAGEAPGRWFGKGAEALGFAEGQVVEAAPFLAVYRQVHPVTGERMGRAPGGT
;
A
#
# COMPACT_ATOMS: atom_id res chain seq x y z
N MET A 1 -32.12 15.95 -4.27
CA MET A 1 -31.28 14.86 -3.74
C MET A 1 -30.03 15.49 -3.15
N ALA A 2 -29.72 15.29 -1.87
CA ALA A 2 -28.53 15.86 -1.24
C ALA A 2 -27.50 14.75 -1.00
N VAL A 3 -26.29 14.93 -1.51
CA VAL A 3 -25.16 14.02 -1.25
C VAL A 3 -24.52 14.44 0.07
N ARG A 4 -24.51 13.54 1.05
CA ARG A 4 -23.71 13.70 2.27
C ARG A 4 -22.31 13.16 1.99
N VAL A 5 -21.30 14.00 2.15
CA VAL A 5 -19.89 13.59 2.15
C VAL A 5 -19.41 13.62 3.60
N SER A 6 -19.00 12.47 4.14
CA SER A 6 -18.33 12.37 5.43
C SER A 6 -16.83 12.24 5.22
N ALA A 7 -16.05 13.14 5.81
CA ALA A 7 -14.61 12.98 5.91
C ALA A 7 -14.30 12.24 7.23
N GLU A 8 -13.66 11.08 7.15
CA GLU A 8 -13.11 10.43 8.33
C GLU A 8 -11.80 11.14 8.72
N SER A 9 -11.64 11.46 10.00
CA SER A 9 -10.38 11.97 10.53
C SER A 9 -9.45 10.79 10.83
N GLY A 10 -8.31 10.73 10.14
CA GLY A 10 -7.34 9.66 10.30
C GLY A 10 -6.59 9.41 9.00
N PHE A 11 -5.47 8.71 9.07
CA PHE A 11 -4.80 8.21 7.89
C PHE A 11 -5.40 6.85 7.52
N ASP A 12 -6.17 6.79 6.43
CA ASP A 12 -6.64 5.52 5.89
C ASP A 12 -5.51 4.83 5.11
N ALA A 13 -4.93 3.78 5.69
CA ALA A 13 -3.89 3.01 5.03
C ALA A 13 -4.35 2.39 3.70
N ALA A 14 -5.66 2.12 3.54
CA ALA A 14 -6.21 1.61 2.29
C ALA A 14 -6.16 2.65 1.16
N TYR A 15 -6.00 3.94 1.47
CA TYR A 15 -5.77 4.98 0.45
C TYR A 15 -4.56 4.66 -0.43
N MET A 16 -3.49 4.10 0.13
CA MET A 16 -2.26 3.74 -0.60
C MET A 16 -2.45 2.57 -1.58
N LEU A 17 -3.54 1.82 -1.44
CA LEU A 17 -3.89 0.71 -2.33
C LEU A 17 -4.89 1.15 -3.41
N LYS A 18 -5.46 2.36 -3.29
CA LYS A 18 -6.52 2.84 -4.16
C LYS A 18 -5.95 3.22 -5.53
N GLY A 19 -6.60 2.74 -6.59
CA GLY A 19 -6.21 3.05 -7.97
C GLY A 19 -5.05 2.20 -8.50
N GLN A 20 -4.58 1.21 -7.74
CA GLN A 20 -3.64 0.21 -8.27
C GLN A 20 -4.35 -0.71 -9.27
N ALA A 21 -3.76 -0.87 -10.44
CA ALA A 21 -4.22 -1.83 -11.43
C ALA A 21 -3.55 -3.18 -11.21
N GLU A 22 -4.34 -4.26 -11.17
CA GLU A 22 -3.89 -5.61 -10.79
C GLU A 22 -2.74 -6.15 -11.67
N ARG A 23 -2.56 -5.64 -12.89
CA ARG A 23 -1.54 -6.09 -13.85
C ARG A 23 -1.10 -4.97 -14.80
N THR A 24 -0.37 -3.97 -14.30
CA THR A 24 0.29 -3.01 -15.19
C THR A 24 1.80 -3.13 -15.07
N ALA A 25 2.48 -3.24 -16.21
CA ALA A 25 3.94 -3.28 -16.30
C ALA A 25 4.54 -1.99 -15.74
N PRO A 26 5.75 -2.03 -15.14
CA PRO A 26 6.41 -0.84 -14.61
C PRO A 26 6.55 0.24 -15.69
N GLU A 27 6.38 1.50 -15.28
CA GLU A 27 6.51 2.71 -16.09
C GLU A 27 7.84 2.70 -16.88
N ARG A 28 7.79 2.95 -18.20
CA ARG A 28 8.98 2.96 -19.08
C ARG A 28 9.30 4.34 -19.69
N THR A 29 8.56 5.38 -19.34
CA THR A 29 8.67 6.70 -19.96
C THR A 29 8.75 7.81 -18.93
N ALA A 30 9.71 8.72 -19.10
CA ALA A 30 9.87 9.88 -18.22
C ALA A 30 8.62 10.76 -18.27
N GLY A 31 7.98 10.98 -17.11
CA GLY A 31 6.77 11.80 -16.96
C GLY A 31 5.43 11.04 -16.94
N GLY A 32 5.46 9.69 -16.93
CA GLY A 32 4.28 8.84 -16.90
C GLY A 32 3.58 8.74 -15.54
N TYR A 33 4.25 9.12 -14.45
CA TYR A 33 3.76 8.98 -13.07
C TYR A 33 2.37 9.59 -12.81
N TYR A 34 1.97 10.65 -13.52
CA TYR A 34 0.60 11.21 -13.42
C TYR A 34 -0.32 10.82 -14.57
N ILE A 35 0.17 10.87 -15.82
CA ILE A 35 -0.67 10.65 -17.01
C ILE A 35 -1.08 9.18 -17.15
N ASN A 36 -0.15 8.25 -16.91
CA ASN A 36 -0.44 6.82 -17.08
C ASN A 36 -1.24 6.27 -15.90
N ALA A 37 -1.02 6.77 -14.68
CA ALA A 37 -1.82 6.40 -13.52
C ALA A 37 -3.29 6.79 -13.69
N ALA A 38 -3.55 7.98 -14.24
CA ALA A 38 -4.91 8.45 -14.54
C ALA A 38 -5.61 7.62 -15.63
N GLN A 39 -4.85 7.03 -16.57
CA GLN A 39 -5.41 6.28 -17.70
C GLN A 39 -5.50 4.77 -17.46
N ALA A 40 -4.54 4.19 -16.73
CA ALA A 40 -4.33 2.75 -16.63
C ALA A 40 -4.18 2.24 -15.18
N GLY A 41 -4.30 3.13 -14.18
CA GLY A 41 -4.05 2.82 -12.78
C GLY A 41 -2.56 2.81 -12.42
N GLU A 42 -2.27 2.96 -11.13
CA GLU A 42 -0.91 2.87 -10.61
C GLU A 42 -0.42 1.41 -10.64
N ALA A 43 0.88 1.22 -10.88
CA ALA A 43 1.48 -0.10 -10.73
C ALA A 43 1.46 -0.53 -9.25
N PRO A 44 1.32 -1.83 -8.95
CA PRO A 44 1.32 -2.28 -7.56
C PRO A 44 2.69 -2.03 -6.90
N GLY A 45 2.64 -1.74 -5.60
CA GLY A 45 3.84 -1.53 -4.79
C GLY A 45 4.77 -2.76 -4.78
N ARG A 46 6.05 -2.52 -4.47
CA ARG A 46 7.06 -3.57 -4.33
C ARG A 46 7.77 -3.48 -3.00
N TRP A 47 7.96 -4.62 -2.34
CA TRP A 47 8.75 -4.72 -1.11
C TRP A 47 10.22 -4.40 -1.38
N PHE A 48 10.86 -3.72 -0.45
CA PHE A 48 12.27 -3.33 -0.57
C PHE A 48 12.93 -3.21 0.81
N GLY A 49 14.23 -3.54 0.87
CA GLY A 49 15.08 -3.32 2.03
C GLY A 49 15.03 -4.41 3.11
N LYS A 50 15.97 -4.31 4.05
CA LYS A 50 16.25 -5.34 5.07
C LYS A 50 15.09 -5.60 6.04
N GLY A 51 14.25 -4.60 6.31
CA GLY A 51 13.06 -4.78 7.13
C GLY A 51 12.02 -5.70 6.47
N ALA A 52 11.83 -5.58 5.14
CA ALA A 52 10.93 -6.45 4.40
C ALA A 52 11.47 -7.89 4.32
N GLU A 53 12.79 -8.04 4.11
CA GLU A 53 13.47 -9.34 4.16
C GLU A 53 13.29 -10.02 5.52
N ALA A 54 13.41 -9.26 6.62
CA ALA A 54 13.23 -9.79 7.98
C ALA A 54 11.79 -10.29 8.25
N LEU A 55 10.81 -9.80 7.50
CA LEU A 55 9.41 -10.26 7.55
C LEU A 55 9.12 -11.41 6.57
N GLY A 56 10.14 -11.87 5.82
CA GLY A 56 10.03 -12.96 4.86
C GLY A 56 9.62 -12.53 3.45
N PHE A 57 9.62 -11.23 3.13
CA PHE A 57 9.36 -10.76 1.77
C PHE A 57 10.64 -10.66 0.94
N ALA A 58 10.57 -11.08 -0.32
CA ALA A 58 11.68 -10.87 -1.26
C ALA A 58 11.70 -9.43 -1.78
N GLU A 59 12.89 -8.91 -2.07
CA GLU A 59 13.01 -7.63 -2.77
C GLU A 59 12.31 -7.68 -4.13
N GLY A 60 11.51 -6.65 -4.43
CA GLY A 60 10.74 -6.57 -5.67
C GLY A 60 9.44 -7.38 -5.65
N GLN A 61 9.16 -8.16 -4.61
CA GLN A 61 7.89 -8.89 -4.46
C GLN A 61 6.72 -7.90 -4.46
N VAL A 62 5.65 -8.26 -5.16
CA VAL A 62 4.42 -7.45 -5.22
C VAL A 62 3.81 -7.33 -3.83
N VAL A 63 3.44 -6.11 -3.46
CA VAL A 63 2.78 -5.82 -2.19
C VAL A 63 1.30 -6.18 -2.31
N GLU A 64 0.86 -7.14 -1.51
CA GLU A 64 -0.57 -7.47 -1.36
C GLU A 64 -1.21 -6.65 -0.23
N ALA A 65 -2.52 -6.40 -0.34
CA ALA A 65 -3.25 -5.56 0.59
C ALA A 65 -3.17 -6.03 2.05
N ALA A 66 -3.40 -7.33 2.29
CA ALA A 66 -3.41 -7.89 3.64
C ALA A 66 -2.05 -7.77 4.37
N PRO A 67 -0.91 -8.23 3.80
CA PRO A 67 0.38 -8.06 4.45
C PRO A 67 0.80 -6.59 4.59
N PHE A 68 0.45 -5.72 3.62
CA PHE A 68 0.67 -4.28 3.75
C PHE A 68 -0.06 -3.70 4.97
N LEU A 69 -1.36 -3.98 5.11
CA LEU A 69 -2.17 -3.47 6.21
C LEU A 69 -1.69 -4.01 7.57
N ALA A 70 -1.26 -5.27 7.64
CA ALA A 70 -0.68 -5.84 8.85
C ALA A 70 0.59 -5.08 9.27
N VAL A 71 1.55 -4.93 8.34
CA VAL A 71 2.81 -4.22 8.61
C VAL A 71 2.55 -2.76 8.97
N TYR A 72 1.64 -2.08 8.27
CA TYR A 72 1.24 -0.71 8.59
C TYR A 72 0.71 -0.58 10.03
N ARG A 73 -0.08 -1.55 10.47
CA ARG A 73 -0.62 -1.63 11.85
C ARG A 73 0.38 -2.15 12.89
N GLN A 74 1.65 -2.31 12.51
CA GLN A 74 2.70 -2.86 13.37
C GLN A 74 2.39 -4.29 13.85
N VAL A 75 1.84 -5.10 12.95
CA VAL A 75 1.54 -6.53 13.17
C VAL A 75 2.30 -7.35 12.15
N HIS A 76 3.01 -8.38 12.61
CA HIS A 76 3.75 -9.28 11.74
C HIS A 76 2.76 -10.00 10.81
N PRO A 77 2.95 -9.97 9.48
CA PRO A 77 1.94 -10.41 8.51
C PRO A 77 1.71 -11.93 8.51
N VAL A 78 2.71 -12.72 8.93
CA VAL A 78 2.61 -14.18 9.07
C VAL A 78 2.23 -14.63 10.49
N THR A 79 2.97 -14.20 11.52
CA THR A 79 2.77 -14.69 12.89
C THR A 79 1.68 -13.95 13.68
N GLY A 80 1.27 -12.75 13.24
CA GLY A 80 0.34 -11.90 13.99
C GLY A 80 0.95 -11.21 15.21
N GLU A 81 2.25 -11.35 15.44
CA GLU A 81 2.94 -10.71 16.57
C GLU A 81 2.93 -9.19 16.44
N ARG A 82 2.73 -8.49 17.57
CA ARG A 82 2.79 -7.02 17.58
C ARG A 82 4.24 -6.55 17.59
N MET A 83 4.63 -5.81 16.57
CA MET A 83 5.98 -5.26 16.39
C MET A 83 6.14 -3.86 17.00
N GLY A 84 5.03 -3.17 17.29
CA GLY A 84 5.05 -1.80 17.78
C GLY A 84 3.65 -1.19 17.95
N ARG A 85 3.59 0.15 17.94
CA ARG A 85 2.34 0.92 18.00
C ARG A 85 1.94 1.41 16.61
N ALA A 86 0.71 1.12 16.20
CA ALA A 86 0.18 1.59 14.92
C ALA A 86 0.20 3.14 14.83
N PRO A 87 0.57 3.71 13.67
CA PRO A 87 0.45 5.15 13.43
C PRO A 87 -1.00 5.62 13.55
N GLY A 88 -1.22 6.83 14.08
CA GLY A 88 -2.56 7.41 14.25
C GLY A 88 -3.37 6.87 15.44
N GLY A 89 -2.75 6.06 16.31
CA GLY A 89 -3.43 5.48 17.47
C GLY A 89 -3.81 6.50 18.55
N THR A 90 -5.11 6.54 18.86
CA THR A 90 -5.56 6.18 20.22
C THR A 90 -5.76 4.69 20.31
#